data_AF-A0A0S2JKB0-F1
#
_entry.id   AF-A0A0S2JKB0-F1
#
_cell.length_a   1.000
_cell.length_b   1.000
_cell.length_c   1.000
_cell.angle_alpha   90.00
_cell.angle_beta   90.00
_cell.angle_gamma   90.00
#
_symmetry.space_group_name_H-M   'P 1'
#
loop_
_entity.id
_entity.type
_entity.pdbx_description
1 polymer ?
#
loop_
_entity_poly.entity_id
_entity_poly.type
_entity_poly.pdbx_seq_one_letter_code
_entity_poly.pdbx_strand_id
1 'polypeptide(L)'
;MVVLGLKFFVSSEIPLPIFAEKTKQNINNNYPSIAQFISPTLSEISSWQQNIEYGFKIDPLKWQGVGANATKISSRLVQNKISVSSVSQLINALKSVKPGQVIELQPGIYEIKKYKVNIYEAGIPSFPIRIIAKKLGEVVIKLKGEGFVVDQPYWQFENLYLIGNCHTNHSSCEHAFHVVGKGSNVVFKNNIFQDFNAAIKVNGLNGDYPDNGKVLGNTFYNTSARETANPVTPIDLMHANNWQVSSNFIFDFIKAGGNKVSYGAFFKGGSINGEFSRNLVMCNANLKSDSVAIGLSLGGGGSPDKWHRDNNAFEHANGIIRNNIIMHCANDVGIYINKGKNTLISHNILYNTVGIDVRFKESSVVFNQNILSGRVLGRDNGEFYMTNNLVMSRTWLTAAEPLNEIFQAPTNGNFIWIDKFKELISYESSNKHVDFCGYMVDANYLGAFFDEKFCLDKVNLTNPNRQFKYSDVDEK
;
A
#
# COMPACT_ATOMS: atom_id res chain seq x y z
N MET A 1 -41.08 -3.41 12.08
CA MET A 1 -39.63 -3.68 12.14
C MET A 1 -39.04 -4.00 10.76
N VAL A 2 -39.65 -4.88 9.96
CA VAL A 2 -39.15 -5.28 8.61
C VAL A 2 -39.10 -4.13 7.58
N VAL A 3 -40.09 -3.23 7.59
CA VAL A 3 -40.16 -2.09 6.63
C VAL A 3 -39.15 -0.97 6.95
N LEU A 4 -38.80 -0.78 8.24
CA LEU A 4 -37.74 0.14 8.67
C LEU A 4 -36.35 -0.41 8.34
N GLY A 5 -36.18 -1.74 8.39
CA GLY A 5 -34.97 -2.41 7.90
C GLY A 5 -34.76 -2.18 6.41
N LEU A 6 -35.77 -2.44 5.57
CA LEU A 6 -35.67 -2.32 4.11
C LEU A 6 -35.22 -0.94 3.61
N LYS A 7 -35.69 0.16 4.23
CA LYS A 7 -35.20 1.51 3.89
C LYS A 7 -33.72 1.73 4.26
N PHE A 8 -33.25 1.15 5.37
CA PHE A 8 -31.84 1.18 5.77
C PHE A 8 -30.95 0.28 4.88
N PHE A 9 -31.47 -0.84 4.38
CA PHE A 9 -30.74 -1.76 3.50
C PHE A 9 -30.50 -1.18 2.11
N VAL A 10 -31.49 -0.49 1.53
CA VAL A 10 -31.38 0.15 0.20
C VAL A 10 -30.55 1.44 0.24
N SER A 11 -30.39 2.06 1.40
CA SER A 11 -29.62 3.31 1.57
C SER A 11 -28.15 3.11 1.92
N SER A 12 -27.65 1.87 2.03
CA SER A 12 -26.29 1.62 2.56
C SER A 12 -25.16 2.04 1.61
N GLU A 13 -25.49 2.41 0.37
CA GLU A 13 -24.57 2.75 -0.73
C GLU A 13 -23.49 1.70 -1.03
N ILE A 14 -23.50 0.56 -0.35
CA ILE A 14 -22.62 -0.58 -0.58
C ILE A 14 -23.47 -1.78 -1.03
N PRO A 15 -22.91 -2.71 -1.82
CA PRO A 15 -23.59 -3.95 -2.17
C PRO A 15 -24.09 -4.72 -0.94
N LEU A 16 -25.25 -5.36 -1.06
CA LEU A 16 -25.92 -6.10 0.01
C LEU A 16 -25.02 -7.16 0.67
N PRO A 17 -24.25 -7.98 -0.07
CA PRO A 17 -23.37 -8.97 0.56
C PRO A 17 -22.29 -8.34 1.44
N ILE A 18 -21.73 -7.21 1.00
CA ILE A 18 -20.71 -6.45 1.73
C ILE A 18 -21.33 -5.79 2.97
N PHE A 19 -22.54 -5.24 2.83
CA PHE A 19 -23.30 -4.73 3.98
C PHE A 19 -23.54 -5.84 5.01
N ALA A 20 -23.95 -7.03 4.57
CA ALA A 20 -24.21 -8.16 5.45
C ALA A 20 -22.94 -8.59 6.18
N GLU A 21 -21.80 -8.67 5.48
CA GLU A 21 -20.51 -9.00 6.09
C GLU A 21 -20.08 -7.97 7.14
N LYS A 22 -20.10 -6.68 6.82
CA LYS A 22 -19.76 -5.61 7.77
C LYS A 22 -20.70 -5.61 8.98
N THR A 23 -22.00 -5.82 8.75
CA THR A 23 -22.99 -5.93 9.83
C THR A 23 -22.72 -7.13 10.72
N LYS A 24 -22.39 -8.29 10.12
CA LYS A 24 -22.02 -9.52 10.85
C LYS A 24 -20.82 -9.28 11.74
N GLN A 25 -19.75 -8.69 11.20
CA GLN A 25 -18.54 -8.37 11.96
C GLN A 25 -18.83 -7.42 13.13
N ASN A 26 -19.63 -6.37 12.90
CA ASN A 26 -20.03 -5.43 13.94
C ASN A 26 -20.85 -6.10 15.06
N ILE A 27 -21.83 -6.93 14.70
CA ILE A 27 -22.67 -7.66 15.67
C ILE A 27 -21.82 -8.65 16.48
N ASN A 28 -20.95 -9.43 15.84
CA ASN A 28 -20.09 -10.38 16.53
C ASN A 28 -19.19 -9.69 17.56
N ASN A 29 -18.68 -8.49 17.25
CA ASN A 29 -17.77 -7.76 18.12
C ASN A 29 -18.50 -7.01 19.25
N ASN A 30 -19.63 -6.36 18.95
CA ASN A 30 -20.29 -5.45 19.89
C ASN A 30 -21.53 -6.04 20.59
N TYR A 31 -22.12 -7.09 20.02
CA TYR A 31 -23.37 -7.70 20.51
C TYR A 31 -23.33 -9.24 20.45
N PRO A 32 -22.38 -9.91 21.13
CA PRO A 32 -22.16 -11.35 21.00
C PRO A 32 -23.36 -12.21 21.44
N SER A 33 -24.21 -11.72 22.35
CA SER A 33 -25.38 -12.46 22.85
C SER A 33 -26.45 -12.70 21.78
N ILE A 34 -26.57 -11.80 20.80
CA ILE A 34 -27.54 -11.93 19.69
C ILE A 34 -26.90 -12.48 18.41
N ALA A 35 -25.56 -12.48 18.33
CA ALA A 35 -24.81 -12.91 17.16
C ALA A 35 -25.19 -14.32 16.70
N GLN A 36 -25.36 -15.27 17.63
CA GLN A 36 -25.70 -16.66 17.28
C GLN A 36 -27.03 -16.80 16.51
N PHE A 37 -27.96 -15.84 16.66
CA PHE A 37 -29.26 -15.88 15.99
C PHE A 37 -29.28 -15.16 14.65
N ILE A 38 -28.43 -14.14 14.47
CA ILE A 38 -28.47 -13.26 13.29
C ILE A 38 -27.33 -13.56 12.31
N SER A 39 -26.15 -13.95 12.82
CA SER A 39 -24.97 -14.21 12.00
C SER A 39 -25.14 -15.32 10.95
N PRO A 40 -25.94 -16.39 11.15
CA PRO A 40 -26.20 -17.36 10.08
C PRO A 40 -26.87 -16.72 8.85
N THR A 41 -27.93 -15.92 9.06
CA THR A 41 -28.64 -15.23 7.98
C THR A 41 -27.74 -14.21 7.28
N LEU A 42 -26.95 -13.44 8.04
CA LEU A 42 -26.00 -12.50 7.43
C LEU A 42 -24.88 -13.23 6.66
N SER A 43 -24.46 -14.40 7.13
CA SER A 43 -23.47 -15.23 6.43
C SER A 43 -24.01 -15.71 5.10
N GLU A 44 -25.25 -16.18 5.07
CA GLU A 44 -25.94 -16.56 3.84
C GLU A 44 -25.99 -15.40 2.83
N ILE A 45 -26.42 -14.21 3.26
CA ILE A 45 -26.46 -13.02 2.39
C ILE A 45 -25.05 -12.61 1.93
N SER A 46 -24.05 -12.66 2.82
CA SER A 46 -22.67 -12.34 2.46
C SER A 46 -22.10 -13.30 1.42
N SER A 47 -22.55 -14.55 1.39
CA SER A 47 -22.10 -15.56 0.43
C SER A 47 -22.55 -15.27 -1.02
N TRP A 48 -23.53 -14.38 -1.22
CA TRP A 48 -23.96 -13.95 -2.55
C TRP A 48 -22.94 -13.04 -3.24
N GLN A 49 -21.90 -12.59 -2.52
CA GLN A 49 -20.80 -11.83 -3.09
C GLN A 49 -20.10 -12.64 -4.18
N GLN A 50 -19.98 -12.06 -5.39
CA GLN A 50 -19.18 -12.65 -6.44
C GLN A 50 -17.74 -12.83 -5.95
N ASN A 51 -17.27 -14.08 -5.96
CA ASN A 51 -15.89 -14.39 -5.60
C ASN A 51 -14.95 -13.98 -6.74
N ILE A 52 -14.19 -12.91 -6.54
CA ILE A 52 -13.23 -12.38 -7.51
C ILE A 52 -11.85 -12.48 -6.90
N GLU A 53 -11.06 -13.45 -7.36
CA GLU A 53 -9.73 -13.72 -6.85
C GLU A 53 -8.68 -13.52 -7.95
N TYR A 54 -7.51 -13.01 -7.57
CA TYR A 54 -6.35 -12.98 -8.45
C TYR A 54 -5.94 -14.42 -8.82
N GLY A 55 -5.83 -14.74 -10.10
CA GLY A 55 -5.63 -16.12 -10.57
C GLY A 55 -4.20 -16.64 -10.52
N PHE A 56 -3.21 -15.77 -10.27
CA PHE A 56 -1.79 -16.13 -10.30
C PHE A 56 -1.15 -16.11 -8.91
N LYS A 57 -0.19 -17.01 -8.68
CA LYS A 57 0.64 -17.01 -7.49
C LYS A 57 1.73 -15.96 -7.64
N ILE A 58 1.89 -15.15 -6.61
CA ILE A 58 2.91 -14.09 -6.56
C ILE A 58 4.10 -14.59 -5.75
N ASP A 59 5.23 -14.76 -6.43
CA ASP A 59 6.54 -14.99 -5.83
C ASP A 59 7.37 -13.71 -6.03
N PRO A 60 7.62 -12.92 -4.97
CA PRO A 60 8.34 -11.64 -5.07
C PRO A 60 9.74 -11.73 -5.71
N LEU A 61 10.41 -12.89 -5.65
CA LEU A 61 11.72 -13.08 -6.28
C LEU A 61 11.61 -13.41 -7.77
N LYS A 62 10.45 -13.87 -8.23
CA LYS A 62 10.15 -14.12 -9.65
C LYS A 62 9.32 -13.01 -10.30
N TRP A 63 8.76 -12.10 -9.51
CA TRP A 63 7.97 -10.97 -9.98
C TRP A 63 8.84 -10.00 -10.80
N GLN A 64 8.34 -9.59 -11.97
CA GLN A 64 9.03 -8.67 -12.89
C GLN A 64 8.27 -7.35 -13.12
N GLY A 65 7.10 -7.19 -12.51
CA GLY A 65 6.28 -5.99 -12.64
C GLY A 65 6.73 -4.81 -11.78
N VAL A 66 5.79 -3.91 -11.48
CA VAL A 66 5.97 -2.80 -10.52
C VAL A 66 6.42 -3.35 -9.16
N GLY A 67 7.23 -2.61 -8.41
CA GLY A 67 7.83 -3.06 -7.16
C GLY A 67 9.29 -3.49 -7.30
N ALA A 68 9.73 -4.34 -6.38
CA ALA A 68 11.10 -4.83 -6.35
C ALA A 68 11.37 -5.81 -7.47
N ASN A 69 12.55 -5.70 -8.08
CA ASN A 69 12.97 -6.49 -9.22
C ASN A 69 14.30 -7.18 -8.92
N ALA A 70 14.24 -8.51 -8.77
CA ALA A 70 15.39 -9.36 -8.47
C ALA A 70 16.28 -9.65 -9.71
N THR A 71 15.77 -9.40 -10.91
CA THR A 71 16.54 -9.57 -12.16
C THR A 71 17.49 -8.40 -12.42
N LYS A 72 17.21 -7.24 -11.81
CA LYS A 72 18.05 -6.05 -11.94
C LYS A 72 19.33 -6.20 -11.11
N ILE A 73 20.46 -6.33 -11.80
CA ILE A 73 21.79 -6.30 -11.17
C ILE A 73 22.24 -4.85 -11.08
N SER A 74 22.71 -4.42 -9.91
CA SER A 74 23.42 -3.14 -9.80
C SER A 74 24.78 -3.26 -10.51
N SER A 75 24.88 -2.74 -11.73
CA SER A 75 26.13 -2.70 -12.51
C SER A 75 27.05 -1.55 -12.12
N ARG A 76 26.61 -0.65 -11.23
CA ARG A 76 27.38 0.54 -10.85
C ARG A 76 28.55 0.13 -9.95
N LEU A 77 29.77 0.48 -10.36
CA LEU A 77 30.95 0.39 -9.49
C LEU A 77 30.71 1.20 -8.21
N VAL A 78 30.84 0.54 -7.07
CA VAL A 78 30.68 1.14 -5.76
C VAL A 78 32.07 1.54 -5.26
N GLN A 79 32.32 2.85 -5.19
CA GLN A 79 33.52 3.42 -4.56
C GLN A 79 33.32 3.53 -3.05
N ASN A 80 34.42 3.63 -2.28
CA ASN A 80 34.40 3.80 -0.82
C ASN A 80 33.57 2.74 -0.07
N LYS A 81 33.72 1.47 -0.46
CA LYS A 81 32.95 0.36 0.09
C LYS A 81 33.53 -0.22 1.38
N ILE A 82 32.63 -0.62 2.28
CA ILE A 82 32.89 -1.47 3.44
C ILE A 82 32.21 -2.80 3.14
N SER A 83 32.99 -3.85 2.89
CA SER A 83 32.45 -5.18 2.66
C SER A 83 32.07 -5.84 3.99
N VAL A 84 30.85 -6.37 4.07
CA VAL A 84 30.29 -6.95 5.29
C VAL A 84 29.74 -8.34 4.96
N SER A 85 30.20 -9.36 5.68
CA SER A 85 29.84 -10.78 5.48
C SER A 85 29.21 -11.43 6.71
N SER A 86 29.03 -10.68 7.80
CA SER A 86 28.43 -11.18 9.05
C SER A 86 27.65 -10.10 9.80
N VAL A 87 26.78 -10.51 10.72
CA VAL A 87 26.02 -9.61 11.60
C VAL A 87 26.95 -8.74 12.45
N SER A 88 28.02 -9.29 13.01
CA SER A 88 28.97 -8.52 13.83
C SER A 88 29.66 -7.43 13.01
N GLN A 89 30.05 -7.73 11.76
CA GLN A 89 30.61 -6.74 10.85
C GLN A 89 29.58 -5.66 10.46
N LEU A 90 28.32 -6.03 10.23
CA LEU A 90 27.25 -5.07 9.95
C LEU A 90 27.07 -4.10 11.12
N ILE A 91 26.94 -4.62 12.34
CA ILE A 91 26.79 -3.81 13.55
C ILE A 91 27.99 -2.90 13.78
N ASN A 92 29.21 -3.35 13.47
CA ASN A 92 30.40 -2.51 13.57
C ASN A 92 30.43 -1.43 12.47
N ALA A 93 30.07 -1.76 11.23
CA ALA A 93 30.02 -0.81 10.13
C ALA A 93 29.00 0.31 10.39
N LEU A 94 27.82 -0.02 10.92
CA LEU A 94 26.79 0.99 11.28
C LEU A 94 27.26 2.02 12.33
N LYS A 95 28.27 1.67 13.13
CA LYS A 95 28.84 2.55 14.17
C LYS A 95 29.96 3.45 13.67
N SER A 96 30.59 3.14 12.55
CA SER A 96 31.84 3.79 12.11
C SER A 96 31.84 4.26 10.66
N VAL A 97 30.75 4.00 9.93
CA VAL A 97 30.59 4.41 8.54
C VAL A 97 30.55 5.94 8.43
N LYS A 98 31.25 6.47 7.43
CA LYS A 98 31.36 7.91 7.17
C LYS A 98 30.45 8.33 6.01
N PRO A 99 30.07 9.62 5.93
CA PRO A 99 29.34 10.16 4.78
C PRO A 99 29.97 9.73 3.44
N GLY A 100 29.12 9.28 2.51
CA GLY A 100 29.52 8.83 1.17
C GLY A 100 30.07 7.41 1.08
N GLN A 101 30.23 6.70 2.21
CA GLN A 101 30.60 5.29 2.19
C GLN A 101 29.40 4.38 1.94
N VAL A 102 29.70 3.18 1.42
CA VAL A 102 28.69 2.16 1.12
C VAL A 102 29.00 0.88 1.90
N ILE A 103 28.06 0.45 2.74
CA ILE A 103 28.07 -0.86 3.38
C ILE A 103 27.51 -1.86 2.38
N GLU A 104 28.39 -2.67 1.78
CA GLU A 104 28.04 -3.70 0.81
C GLU A 104 27.94 -5.07 1.51
N LEU A 105 26.71 -5.55 1.65
CA LEU A 105 26.44 -6.86 2.23
C LEU A 105 26.77 -7.95 1.20
N GLN A 106 27.60 -8.91 1.61
CA GLN A 106 27.89 -10.10 0.82
C GLN A 106 26.72 -11.09 0.89
N PRO A 107 26.54 -11.98 -0.10
CA PRO A 107 25.47 -12.96 -0.10
C PRO A 107 25.42 -13.78 1.19
N GLY A 108 24.22 -13.94 1.75
CA GLY A 108 24.03 -14.66 3.01
C GLY A 108 22.81 -14.23 3.80
N ILE A 109 22.60 -14.91 4.92
CA ILE A 109 21.52 -14.65 5.87
C ILE A 109 22.08 -13.93 7.09
N TYR A 110 21.55 -12.75 7.38
CA TYR A 110 21.90 -11.90 8.50
C TYR A 110 20.77 -11.92 9.52
N GLU A 111 20.86 -12.81 10.49
CA GLU A 111 19.86 -12.89 11.57
C GLU A 111 20.24 -11.97 12.74
N ILE A 112 19.53 -10.84 12.84
CA ILE A 112 19.80 -9.85 13.88
C ILE A 112 18.84 -10.08 15.04
N LYS A 113 19.38 -10.55 16.17
CA LYS A 113 18.60 -10.87 17.37
C LYS A 113 18.27 -9.65 18.25
N LYS A 114 18.73 -8.45 17.89
CA LYS A 114 18.44 -7.21 18.62
C LYS A 114 17.03 -6.73 18.31
N TYR A 115 16.37 -6.12 19.30
CA TYR A 115 15.04 -5.52 19.12
C TYR A 115 15.10 -4.17 18.37
N LYS A 116 16.21 -3.43 18.55
CA LYS A 116 16.52 -2.19 17.84
C LYS A 116 17.97 -2.24 17.33
N VAL A 117 18.16 -1.83 16.09
CA VAL A 117 19.46 -1.67 15.43
C VAL A 117 19.65 -0.18 15.17
N ASN A 118 20.45 0.47 16.01
CA ASN A 118 20.63 1.92 15.93
C ASN A 118 21.62 2.28 14.81
N ILE A 119 21.37 3.42 14.19
CA ILE A 119 22.25 4.12 13.28
C ILE A 119 22.83 5.34 14.02
N TYR A 120 24.11 5.63 13.82
CA TYR A 120 24.83 6.65 14.60
C TYR A 120 25.29 7.84 13.77
N GLU A 121 25.58 7.61 12.49
CA GLU A 121 26.24 8.60 11.63
C GLU A 121 25.26 9.20 10.62
N ALA A 122 25.37 10.51 10.39
CA ALA A 122 24.58 11.23 9.40
C ALA A 122 25.26 11.22 8.04
N GLY A 123 24.49 10.96 6.97
CA GLY A 123 24.93 11.31 5.62
C GLY A 123 24.78 12.82 5.37
N ILE A 124 25.17 13.26 4.17
CA ILE A 124 24.92 14.64 3.69
C ILE A 124 24.37 14.60 2.25
N PRO A 125 23.74 15.67 1.74
CA PRO A 125 23.06 15.64 0.44
C PRO A 125 23.91 15.12 -0.72
N SER A 126 25.18 15.51 -0.78
CA SER A 126 26.14 15.10 -1.82
C SER A 126 26.81 13.76 -1.54
N PHE A 127 26.78 13.28 -0.29
CA PHE A 127 27.47 12.07 0.16
C PHE A 127 26.57 11.28 1.13
N PRO A 128 25.46 10.69 0.63
CA PRO A 128 24.60 9.84 1.44
C PRO A 128 25.34 8.57 1.87
N ILE A 129 24.93 7.99 3.00
CA ILE A 129 25.41 6.68 3.44
C ILE A 129 24.47 5.61 2.89
N ARG A 130 25.02 4.51 2.35
CA ARG A 130 24.23 3.48 1.68
C ARG A 130 24.46 2.10 2.28
N ILE A 131 23.40 1.33 2.45
CA ILE A 131 23.46 -0.13 2.69
C ILE A 131 22.87 -0.83 1.49
N ILE A 132 23.66 -1.70 0.85
CA ILE A 132 23.24 -2.36 -0.38
C ILE A 132 23.54 -3.85 -0.36
N ALA A 133 22.78 -4.60 -1.15
CA ALA A 133 23.24 -5.84 -1.76
C ALA A 133 23.52 -5.63 -3.25
N LYS A 134 24.45 -6.40 -3.82
CA LYS A 134 24.77 -6.31 -5.25
C LYS A 134 23.59 -6.72 -6.13
N LYS A 135 22.86 -7.75 -5.69
CA LYS A 135 21.65 -8.28 -6.34
C LYS A 135 20.61 -8.58 -5.27
N LEU A 136 19.37 -8.16 -5.53
CA LEU A 136 18.25 -8.46 -4.65
C LEU A 136 18.00 -9.97 -4.59
N GLY A 137 17.77 -10.49 -3.39
CA GLY A 137 17.55 -11.92 -3.13
C GLY A 137 18.79 -12.69 -2.68
N GLU A 138 20.00 -12.16 -2.90
CA GLU A 138 21.25 -12.80 -2.42
C GLU A 138 21.53 -12.50 -0.94
N VAL A 139 20.98 -11.39 -0.42
CA VAL A 139 21.12 -10.98 0.98
C VAL A 139 19.75 -10.98 1.64
N VAL A 140 19.61 -11.77 2.70
CA VAL A 140 18.40 -11.84 3.52
C VAL A 140 18.71 -11.32 4.92
N ILE A 141 17.99 -10.31 5.38
CA ILE A 141 18.11 -9.76 6.74
C ILE A 141 16.88 -10.16 7.53
N LYS A 142 17.06 -10.98 8.56
CA LYS A 142 15.99 -11.39 9.48
C LYS A 142 15.99 -10.47 10.69
N LEU A 143 14.85 -9.83 10.93
CA LEU A 143 14.64 -8.83 11.98
C LEU A 143 13.50 -9.22 12.91
N LYS A 144 13.48 -8.60 14.08
CA LYS A 144 12.34 -8.55 15.00
C LYS A 144 12.30 -7.17 15.67
N GLY A 145 11.22 -6.88 16.38
CA GLY A 145 11.00 -5.63 17.08
C GLY A 145 10.82 -4.47 16.11
N GLU A 146 11.54 -3.38 16.37
CA GLU A 146 11.53 -2.16 15.57
C GLU A 146 12.65 -2.12 14.52
N GLY A 147 13.38 -3.21 14.31
CA GLY A 147 14.37 -3.32 13.24
C GLY A 147 15.44 -2.23 13.31
N PHE A 148 15.72 -1.58 12.18
CA PHE A 148 16.63 -0.44 12.10
C PHE A 148 15.95 0.85 12.56
N VAL A 149 16.50 1.50 13.58
CA VAL A 149 16.07 2.83 14.02
C VAL A 149 16.92 3.86 13.29
N VAL A 150 16.28 4.65 12.42
CA VAL A 150 16.92 5.63 11.55
C VAL A 150 16.59 7.02 12.05
N ASP A 151 17.45 7.57 12.90
CA ASP A 151 17.33 8.93 13.44
C ASP A 151 18.36 9.90 12.83
N GLN A 152 19.14 9.44 11.85
CA GLN A 152 20.13 10.23 11.12
C GLN A 152 19.73 10.44 9.65
N PRO A 153 20.01 11.61 9.06
CA PRO A 153 19.55 11.93 7.71
C PRO A 153 20.42 11.32 6.59
N TYR A 154 19.88 11.36 5.36
CA TYR A 154 20.56 10.99 4.11
C TYR A 154 21.10 9.55 4.05
N TRP A 155 20.30 8.61 4.56
CA TRP A 155 20.54 7.17 4.44
C TRP A 155 19.80 6.56 3.25
N GLN A 156 20.41 5.57 2.61
CA GLN A 156 19.78 4.82 1.52
C GLN A 156 19.92 3.30 1.71
N PHE A 157 18.82 2.57 1.50
CA PHE A 157 18.75 1.12 1.63
C PHE A 157 18.29 0.52 0.29
N GLU A 158 19.12 -0.32 -0.32
CA GLU A 158 18.88 -0.80 -1.68
C GLU A 158 19.15 -2.30 -1.88
N ASN A 159 18.27 -2.97 -2.63
CA ASN A 159 18.38 -4.39 -3.00
C ASN A 159 18.37 -5.37 -1.80
N LEU A 160 17.73 -5.02 -0.69
CA LEU A 160 17.67 -5.87 0.50
C LEU A 160 16.38 -6.69 0.53
N TYR A 161 16.47 -7.95 0.96
CA TYR A 161 15.32 -8.75 1.33
C TYR A 161 15.22 -8.83 2.85
N LEU A 162 14.25 -8.13 3.43
CA LEU A 162 14.03 -8.05 4.87
C LEU A 162 12.84 -8.92 5.27
N ILE A 163 13.02 -9.73 6.31
CA ILE A 163 12.00 -10.65 6.83
C ILE A 163 11.77 -10.37 8.32
N GLY A 164 10.51 -10.15 8.69
CA GLY A 164 10.04 -10.17 10.07
C GLY A 164 9.99 -11.61 10.59
N ASN A 165 10.99 -11.99 11.39
CA ASN A 165 11.18 -13.35 11.87
C ASN A 165 10.37 -13.64 13.15
N CYS A 166 9.03 -13.55 13.08
CA CYS A 166 8.14 -13.72 14.23
C CYS A 166 6.93 -14.63 13.94
N HIS A 167 7.19 -15.90 13.63
CA HIS A 167 6.15 -16.88 13.25
C HIS A 167 5.11 -17.17 14.33
N THR A 168 5.48 -17.12 15.61
CA THR A 168 4.58 -17.49 16.73
C THR A 168 3.93 -16.28 17.41
N ASN A 169 4.50 -15.09 17.25
CA ASN A 169 3.99 -13.86 17.85
C ASN A 169 4.20 -12.68 16.91
N HIS A 170 3.19 -12.40 16.08
CA HIS A 170 3.26 -11.30 15.11
C HIS A 170 3.46 -9.92 15.74
N SER A 171 3.04 -9.71 17.00
CA SER A 171 3.27 -8.46 17.74
C SER A 171 4.74 -8.20 18.07
N SER A 172 5.63 -9.16 17.81
CA SER A 172 7.08 -8.98 17.95
C SER A 172 7.77 -8.53 16.66
N CYS A 173 7.05 -8.38 15.55
CA CYS A 173 7.61 -7.96 14.26
C CYS A 173 6.93 -6.68 13.79
N GLU A 174 7.25 -5.59 14.47
CA GLU A 174 6.67 -4.27 14.22
C GLU A 174 7.22 -3.69 12.92
N HIS A 175 8.53 -3.38 12.87
CA HIS A 175 9.12 -2.59 11.80
C HIS A 175 10.41 -3.21 11.27
N ALA A 176 10.61 -3.11 9.96
CA ALA A 176 11.94 -3.27 9.38
C ALA A 176 12.77 -2.00 9.60
N PHE A 177 12.12 -0.84 9.42
CA PHE A 177 12.68 0.48 9.64
C PHE A 177 11.73 1.36 10.46
N HIS A 178 12.23 1.91 11.56
CA HIS A 178 11.58 2.97 12.32
C HIS A 178 12.35 4.27 12.08
N VAL A 179 11.86 5.10 11.18
CA VAL A 179 12.47 6.40 10.83
C VAL A 179 11.90 7.48 11.74
N VAL A 180 12.75 8.13 12.52
CA VAL A 180 12.31 9.03 13.59
C VAL A 180 13.13 10.32 13.64
N GLY A 181 12.56 11.36 14.23
CA GLY A 181 13.29 12.59 14.56
C GLY A 181 14.05 13.15 13.35
N LYS A 182 15.39 13.21 13.43
CA LYS A 182 16.25 13.81 12.39
C LYS A 182 16.49 12.92 11.17
N GLY A 183 15.86 11.75 11.07
CA GLY A 183 15.94 10.79 9.96
C GLY A 183 15.35 11.27 8.63
N SER A 184 15.67 12.49 8.19
CA SER A 184 15.18 13.09 6.95
C SER A 184 15.92 12.57 5.71
N ASN A 185 15.31 12.72 4.53
CA ASN A 185 15.92 12.37 3.24
C ASN A 185 16.36 10.90 3.12
N VAL A 186 15.67 10.00 3.83
CA VAL A 186 15.92 8.55 3.75
C VAL A 186 15.32 7.99 2.47
N VAL A 187 16.03 7.04 1.84
CA VAL A 187 15.58 6.39 0.60
C VAL A 187 15.55 4.87 0.77
N PHE A 188 14.39 4.27 0.51
CA PHE A 188 14.21 2.82 0.37
C PHE A 188 13.98 2.50 -1.10
N LYS A 189 14.84 1.69 -1.69
CA LYS A 189 14.77 1.39 -3.13
C LYS A 189 14.97 -0.07 -3.46
N ASN A 190 14.09 -0.66 -4.27
CA ASN A 190 14.26 -2.02 -4.78
C ASN A 190 14.44 -3.08 -3.68
N ASN A 191 13.74 -2.94 -2.54
CA ASN A 191 13.79 -3.89 -1.43
C ASN A 191 12.52 -4.75 -1.40
N ILE A 192 12.63 -5.94 -0.81
CA ILE A 192 11.49 -6.79 -0.45
C ILE A 192 11.32 -6.75 1.07
N PHE A 193 10.11 -6.42 1.52
CA PHE A 193 9.70 -6.43 2.92
C PHE A 193 8.66 -7.52 3.13
N GLN A 194 8.99 -8.49 3.98
CA GLN A 194 8.13 -9.62 4.29
C GLN A 194 7.80 -9.67 5.78
N ASP A 195 6.54 -9.92 6.12
CA ASP A 195 6.08 -10.33 7.46
C ASP A 195 6.29 -9.30 8.59
N PHE A 196 6.14 -8.01 8.27
CA PHE A 196 6.13 -6.90 9.24
C PHE A 196 4.72 -6.33 9.41
N ASN A 197 4.39 -5.92 10.64
CA ASN A 197 3.12 -5.22 10.91
C ASN A 197 3.11 -3.85 10.22
N ALA A 198 4.18 -3.08 10.36
CA ALA A 198 4.41 -1.84 9.63
C ALA A 198 5.88 -1.75 9.22
N ALA A 199 6.21 -2.31 8.04
CA ALA A 199 7.58 -2.47 7.56
C ALA A 199 8.39 -1.17 7.63
N ILE A 200 7.79 -0.05 7.21
CA ILE A 200 8.36 1.29 7.37
C ILE A 200 7.42 2.09 8.25
N LYS A 201 7.87 2.42 9.46
CA LYS A 201 7.20 3.33 10.39
C LYS A 201 7.95 4.65 10.43
N VAL A 202 7.23 5.76 10.29
CA VAL A 202 7.79 7.11 10.28
C VAL A 202 7.09 7.96 11.33
N ASN A 203 7.83 8.57 12.25
CA ASN A 203 7.28 9.44 13.29
C ASN A 203 8.18 10.64 13.59
N GLY A 204 7.58 11.80 13.84
CA GLY A 204 8.28 12.88 14.57
C GLY A 204 8.73 12.44 15.97
N LEU A 205 9.85 12.97 16.45
CA LEU A 205 10.40 12.69 17.78
C LEU A 205 11.07 13.95 18.34
N ASN A 206 10.72 14.35 19.57
CA ASN A 206 11.30 15.50 20.27
C ASN A 206 11.27 16.82 19.47
N GLY A 207 10.23 17.05 18.67
CA GLY A 207 10.08 18.23 17.82
C GLY A 207 10.81 18.16 16.47
N ASP A 208 11.63 17.12 16.24
CA ASP A 208 12.24 16.85 14.94
C ASP A 208 11.34 15.93 14.09
N TYR A 209 11.35 16.13 12.77
CA TYR A 209 10.53 15.38 11.82
C TYR A 209 11.36 14.79 10.67
N PRO A 210 11.18 13.50 10.33
CA PRO A 210 11.93 12.84 9.28
C PRO A 210 11.35 13.16 7.88
N ASP A 211 11.44 14.42 7.47
CA ASP A 211 10.85 14.92 6.22
C ASP A 211 11.60 14.41 4.96
N ASN A 212 10.94 14.47 3.80
CA ASN A 212 11.51 14.23 2.47
C ASN A 212 11.98 12.79 2.18
N GLY A 213 11.37 11.80 2.84
CA GLY A 213 11.69 10.38 2.59
C GLY A 213 11.13 9.86 1.26
N LYS A 214 11.74 8.79 0.72
CA LYS A 214 11.36 8.17 -0.54
C LYS A 214 11.28 6.65 -0.42
N VAL A 215 10.17 6.07 -0.87
CA VAL A 215 9.93 4.62 -0.95
C VAL A 215 9.68 4.29 -2.43
N LEU A 216 10.70 3.77 -3.11
CA LEU A 216 10.76 3.67 -4.56
C LEU A 216 10.95 2.22 -5.05
N GLY A 217 9.98 1.66 -5.76
CA GLY A 217 10.18 0.35 -6.40
C GLY A 217 10.39 -0.79 -5.42
N ASN A 218 9.75 -0.77 -4.25
CA ASN A 218 9.86 -1.85 -3.26
C ASN A 218 8.65 -2.78 -3.34
N THR A 219 8.77 -3.99 -2.80
CA THR A 219 7.67 -4.94 -2.64
C THR A 219 7.41 -5.18 -1.15
N PHE A 220 6.14 -5.14 -0.74
CA PHE A 220 5.71 -5.35 0.64
C PHE A 220 4.62 -6.42 0.70
N TYR A 221 4.77 -7.40 1.58
CA TYR A 221 3.76 -8.43 1.77
C TYR A 221 3.86 -9.17 3.09
N ASN A 222 2.78 -9.90 3.43
CA ASN A 222 2.81 -10.92 4.45
C ASN A 222 2.51 -12.29 3.84
N THR A 223 3.12 -13.32 4.39
CA THR A 223 2.90 -14.74 4.03
C THR A 223 1.68 -15.35 4.73
N SER A 224 1.16 -14.66 5.74
CA SER A 224 -0.05 -15.03 6.47
C SER A 224 -0.75 -13.78 7.01
N ALA A 225 -2.05 -13.92 7.34
CA ALA A 225 -2.77 -12.86 8.02
C ALA A 225 -2.13 -12.56 9.39
N ARG A 226 -1.95 -11.28 9.69
CA ARG A 226 -1.28 -10.83 10.92
C ARG A 226 -2.25 -10.91 12.10
N GLU A 227 -2.10 -11.96 12.88
CA GLU A 227 -2.69 -12.13 14.22
C GLU A 227 -2.08 -11.18 15.26
N THR A 228 -2.47 -9.91 15.24
CA THR A 228 -2.04 -8.90 16.21
C THR A 228 -3.09 -7.81 16.42
N ALA A 229 -3.10 -7.20 17.60
CA ALA A 229 -3.88 -5.99 17.85
C ALA A 229 -3.22 -4.74 17.25
N ASN A 230 -1.90 -4.78 17.01
CA ASN A 230 -1.12 -3.66 16.48
C ASN A 230 -1.58 -3.29 15.05
N PRO A 231 -1.32 -2.05 14.60
CA PRO A 231 -1.60 -1.65 13.23
C PRO A 231 -0.91 -2.57 12.22
N VAL A 232 -1.61 -2.95 11.16
CA VAL A 232 -1.04 -3.67 10.02
C VAL A 232 -1.11 -2.74 8.83
N THR A 233 -0.02 -2.04 8.60
CA THR A 233 0.11 -1.03 7.56
C THR A 233 1.55 -0.99 7.06
N PRO A 234 1.89 -1.65 5.94
CA PRO A 234 3.28 -1.76 5.47
C PRO A 234 4.07 -0.45 5.43
N ILE A 235 3.41 0.67 5.06
CA ILE A 235 3.99 2.02 5.14
C ILE A 235 3.09 2.89 6.01
N ASP A 236 3.52 3.10 7.25
CA ASP A 236 2.82 3.88 8.27
C ASP A 236 3.62 5.16 8.54
N LEU A 237 3.09 6.31 8.09
CA LEU A 237 3.74 7.59 8.30
C LEU A 237 2.88 8.56 9.09
N MET A 238 3.49 9.15 10.11
CA MET A 238 2.92 10.15 10.98
C MET A 238 3.86 11.37 11.11
N HIS A 239 3.31 12.58 10.99
CA HIS A 239 3.96 13.91 11.14
C HIS A 239 4.90 14.39 10.00
N ALA A 240 5.44 13.50 9.18
CA ALA A 240 6.50 13.86 8.22
C ALA A 240 5.98 14.40 6.87
N ASN A 241 6.70 15.38 6.30
CA ASN A 241 6.31 16.09 5.08
C ASN A 241 7.04 15.60 3.83
N ASN A 242 6.45 15.86 2.66
CA ASN A 242 7.06 15.68 1.34
C ASN A 242 7.54 14.23 1.06
N TRP A 243 6.87 13.22 1.62
CA TRP A 243 7.21 11.83 1.37
C TRP A 243 6.69 11.37 0.01
N GLN A 244 7.52 10.61 -0.70
CA GLN A 244 7.16 10.02 -1.98
C GLN A 244 7.14 8.49 -1.87
N VAL A 245 5.97 7.89 -2.10
CA VAL A 245 5.78 6.45 -2.19
C VAL A 245 5.41 6.12 -3.62
N SER A 246 6.39 5.65 -4.40
CA SER A 246 6.20 5.46 -5.83
C SER A 246 6.69 4.13 -6.40
N SER A 247 5.92 3.60 -7.36
CA SER A 247 6.27 2.40 -8.12
C SER A 247 6.46 1.17 -7.23
N ASN A 248 5.83 1.14 -6.05
CA ASN A 248 5.88 0.01 -5.13
C ASN A 248 4.79 -1.00 -5.44
N PHE A 249 5.01 -2.24 -5.04
CA PHE A 249 4.01 -3.30 -5.05
C PHE A 249 3.68 -3.72 -3.62
N ILE A 250 2.43 -3.56 -3.22
CA ILE A 250 1.97 -3.81 -1.85
C ILE A 250 0.84 -4.82 -1.92
N PHE A 251 1.00 -5.99 -1.30
CA PHE A 251 -0.03 -7.02 -1.35
C PHE A 251 -0.15 -7.84 -0.06
N ASP A 252 -1.30 -8.49 0.14
CA ASP A 252 -1.54 -9.43 1.26
C ASP A 252 -1.27 -8.83 2.65
N PHE A 253 -1.60 -7.55 2.85
CA PHE A 253 -1.47 -6.86 4.14
C PHE A 253 -2.69 -7.09 5.04
N ILE A 254 -3.04 -8.36 5.27
CA ILE A 254 -4.26 -8.73 6.01
C ILE A 254 -4.01 -8.69 7.52
N LYS A 255 -4.95 -8.09 8.26
CA LYS A 255 -5.02 -8.14 9.73
C LYS A 255 -6.13 -9.08 10.17
N ALA A 256 -5.80 -10.10 10.97
CA ALA A 256 -6.79 -11.03 11.52
C ALA A 256 -7.04 -10.83 13.03
N GLY A 257 -6.09 -10.20 13.74
CA GLY A 257 -6.26 -9.81 15.14
C GLY A 257 -6.91 -8.44 15.34
N GLY A 258 -7.22 -8.11 16.60
CA GLY A 258 -7.75 -6.78 16.99
C GLY A 258 -9.00 -6.38 16.22
N ASN A 259 -8.99 -5.17 15.65
CA ASN A 259 -10.11 -4.63 14.87
C ASN A 259 -10.18 -5.15 13.42
N LYS A 260 -9.24 -6.01 12.98
CA LYS A 260 -9.20 -6.60 11.62
C LYS A 260 -9.17 -5.58 10.47
N VAL A 261 -8.76 -4.34 10.75
CA VAL A 261 -8.57 -3.29 9.75
C VAL A 261 -7.09 -3.12 9.44
N SER A 262 -6.73 -3.14 8.16
CA SER A 262 -5.40 -2.84 7.66
C SER A 262 -5.43 -1.82 6.53
N TYR A 263 -4.28 -1.20 6.28
CA TYR A 263 -4.07 -0.25 5.18
C TYR A 263 -2.85 -0.69 4.37
N GLY A 264 -2.83 -0.50 3.06
CA GLY A 264 -1.62 -0.75 2.26
C GLY A 264 -0.54 0.29 2.57
N ALA A 265 -0.94 1.55 2.64
CA ALA A 265 -0.11 2.66 3.12
C ALA A 265 -0.98 3.85 3.57
N PHE A 266 -0.47 4.66 4.49
CA PHE A 266 -1.06 5.97 4.76
C PHE A 266 -0.05 7.05 5.14
N PHE A 267 -0.49 8.32 4.97
CA PHE A 267 0.13 9.50 5.58
C PHE A 267 -0.85 10.16 6.55
N LYS A 268 -0.40 10.52 7.76
CA LYS A 268 -1.27 11.13 8.80
C LYS A 268 -0.51 12.07 9.74
N GLY A 269 -1.18 12.57 10.79
CA GLY A 269 -0.57 13.32 11.89
C GLY A 269 -0.21 14.77 11.54
N GLY A 270 -1.02 15.48 10.77
CA GLY A 270 -0.72 16.86 10.35
C GLY A 270 0.44 16.97 9.35
N SER A 271 0.71 15.91 8.59
CA SER A 271 1.73 15.91 7.53
C SER A 271 1.24 16.67 6.29
N ILE A 272 2.15 17.11 5.42
CA ILE A 272 1.79 17.79 4.16
C ILE A 272 2.58 17.32 2.94
N ASN A 273 2.00 17.53 1.76
CA ASN A 273 2.61 17.34 0.43
C ASN A 273 3.12 15.91 0.17
N GLY A 274 2.47 14.90 0.74
CA GLY A 274 2.80 13.50 0.48
C GLY A 274 2.26 13.05 -0.89
N GLU A 275 3.02 12.18 -1.58
CA GLU A 275 2.61 11.61 -2.87
C GLU A 275 2.61 10.07 -2.84
N PHE A 276 1.49 9.48 -3.25
CA PHE A 276 1.40 8.10 -3.69
C PHE A 276 1.27 8.05 -5.21
N SER A 277 2.27 7.52 -5.93
CA SER A 277 2.18 7.42 -7.39
C SER A 277 2.73 6.15 -8.04
N ARG A 278 2.02 5.64 -9.05
CA ARG A 278 2.43 4.45 -9.81
C ARG A 278 2.56 3.17 -8.98
N ASN A 279 1.91 3.11 -7.82
CA ASN A 279 1.92 1.90 -7.00
C ASN A 279 0.90 0.89 -7.54
N LEU A 280 1.24 -0.39 -7.40
CA LEU A 280 0.30 -1.49 -7.53
C LEU A 280 -0.06 -1.95 -6.11
N VAL A 281 -1.34 -1.92 -5.77
CA VAL A 281 -1.83 -2.34 -4.45
C VAL A 281 -2.86 -3.44 -4.64
N MET A 282 -2.60 -4.63 -4.09
CA MET A 282 -3.52 -5.77 -4.13
C MET A 282 -3.87 -6.16 -2.69
N CYS A 283 -5.04 -5.74 -2.20
CA CYS A 283 -5.42 -6.00 -0.80
C CYS A 283 -5.39 -7.50 -0.47
N ASN A 284 -6.00 -8.31 -1.34
CA ASN A 284 -5.90 -9.77 -1.33
C ASN A 284 -5.31 -10.25 -2.66
N ALA A 285 -4.15 -10.90 -2.59
CA ALA A 285 -3.52 -11.62 -3.68
C ALA A 285 -3.38 -13.07 -3.28
N ASN A 286 -2.22 -13.55 -2.80
CA ASN A 286 -2.04 -14.97 -2.45
C ASN A 286 -2.92 -15.42 -1.28
N LEU A 287 -3.28 -14.49 -0.39
CA LEU A 287 -4.11 -14.78 0.77
C LEU A 287 -5.57 -14.48 0.49
N LYS A 288 -6.46 -15.32 1.05
CA LYS A 288 -7.89 -15.08 1.09
C LYS A 288 -8.30 -14.63 2.49
N SER A 289 -9.07 -13.54 2.59
CA SER A 289 -9.57 -13.04 3.87
C SER A 289 -10.79 -12.16 3.69
N ASP A 290 -11.68 -12.20 4.67
CA ASP A 290 -12.83 -11.30 4.79
C ASP A 290 -12.54 -10.04 5.61
N SER A 291 -11.30 -9.91 6.12
CA SER A 291 -10.85 -8.71 6.85
C SER A 291 -10.98 -7.44 6.01
N VAL A 292 -11.10 -6.31 6.68
CA VAL A 292 -11.09 -4.99 6.05
C VAL A 292 -9.66 -4.63 5.69
N ALA A 293 -9.35 -4.65 4.40
CA ALA A 293 -8.10 -4.15 3.86
C ALA A 293 -8.38 -2.94 2.96
N ILE A 294 -7.85 -1.78 3.34
CA ILE A 294 -7.98 -0.52 2.61
C ILE A 294 -6.70 -0.29 1.81
N GLY A 295 -6.80 0.12 0.54
CA GLY A 295 -5.63 0.31 -0.32
C GLY A 295 -4.70 1.44 0.17
N LEU A 296 -4.98 2.67 -0.25
CA LEU A 296 -4.19 3.86 0.11
C LEU A 296 -5.01 4.83 0.94
N SER A 297 -4.38 5.55 1.87
CA SER A 297 -5.10 6.53 2.68
C SER A 297 -4.30 7.79 2.99
N LEU A 298 -5.03 8.90 3.07
CA LEU A 298 -4.58 10.11 3.75
C LEU A 298 -5.42 10.24 5.02
N GLY A 299 -4.74 10.13 6.17
CA GLY A 299 -5.26 10.18 7.52
C GLY A 299 -5.45 8.84 8.22
N GLY A 300 -5.48 7.72 7.49
CA GLY A 300 -5.62 6.39 8.08
C GLY A 300 -6.80 6.31 9.06
N GLY A 301 -6.61 5.64 10.19
CA GLY A 301 -7.63 5.56 11.26
C GLY A 301 -7.87 6.86 12.04
N GLY A 302 -7.15 7.95 11.75
CA GLY A 302 -7.19 9.18 12.52
C GLY A 302 -6.32 9.17 13.79
N SER A 303 -6.11 10.34 14.38
CA SER A 303 -5.36 10.63 15.59
C SER A 303 -6.05 11.76 16.37
N PRO A 304 -5.75 11.90 17.66
CA PRO A 304 -6.08 13.12 18.40
C PRO A 304 -5.40 14.35 17.77
N ASP A 305 -6.14 15.43 17.60
CA ASP A 305 -5.63 16.67 16.97
C ASP A 305 -4.39 17.25 17.68
N LYS A 306 -4.29 17.08 19.01
CA LYS A 306 -3.11 17.46 19.81
C LYS A 306 -1.83 16.67 19.47
N TRP A 307 -1.94 15.58 18.72
CA TRP A 307 -0.80 14.81 18.23
C TRP A 307 -0.40 15.25 16.84
N HIS A 308 -1.21 16.02 16.13
CA HIS A 308 -0.85 16.48 14.81
C HIS A 308 0.33 17.45 14.91
N ARG A 309 1.23 17.38 13.93
CA ARG A 309 2.28 18.37 13.75
C ARG A 309 1.64 19.75 13.75
N ASP A 310 2.21 20.63 14.56
CA ASP A 310 1.76 22.01 14.76
C ASP A 310 0.28 22.16 15.21
N ASN A 311 -0.29 21.11 15.85
CA ASN A 311 -1.70 21.04 16.27
C ASN A 311 -2.71 21.31 15.13
N ASN A 312 -2.35 20.93 13.90
CA ASN A 312 -3.23 21.08 12.75
C ASN A 312 -4.55 20.31 12.94
N ALA A 313 -5.67 20.85 12.45
CA ALA A 313 -6.97 20.16 12.52
C ALA A 313 -7.09 18.99 11.52
N PHE A 314 -6.24 18.97 10.48
CA PHE A 314 -6.20 17.95 9.44
C PHE A 314 -5.18 16.85 9.77
N GLU A 315 -5.40 15.66 9.21
CA GLU A 315 -4.44 14.57 9.30
C GLU A 315 -3.35 14.67 8.23
N HIS A 316 -3.73 15.10 7.03
CA HIS A 316 -2.81 15.35 5.94
C HIS A 316 -3.32 16.51 5.08
N ALA A 317 -2.43 17.32 4.50
CA ALA A 317 -2.83 18.35 3.54
C ALA A 317 -1.98 18.33 2.26
N ASN A 318 -2.57 18.80 1.15
CA ASN A 318 -1.92 18.90 -0.17
C ASN A 318 -1.40 17.55 -0.69
N GLY A 319 -2.06 16.46 -0.31
CA GLY A 319 -1.66 15.11 -0.72
C GLY A 319 -2.04 14.81 -2.17
N ILE A 320 -1.23 13.99 -2.83
CA ILE A 320 -1.47 13.53 -4.20
C ILE A 320 -1.55 12.01 -4.23
N ILE A 321 -2.62 11.45 -4.80
CA ILE A 321 -2.73 10.03 -5.14
C ILE A 321 -2.96 9.93 -6.63
N ARG A 322 -1.95 9.47 -7.40
CA ARG A 322 -2.06 9.41 -8.85
C ARG A 322 -1.44 8.22 -9.55
N ASN A 323 -1.99 7.81 -10.69
CA ASN A 323 -1.43 6.75 -11.53
C ASN A 323 -1.29 5.42 -10.78
N ASN A 324 -2.07 5.17 -9.73
CA ASN A 324 -2.01 3.90 -9.00
C ASN A 324 -3.04 2.93 -9.58
N ILE A 325 -2.72 1.64 -9.50
CA ILE A 325 -3.68 0.56 -9.69
C ILE A 325 -3.91 -0.06 -8.32
N ILE A 326 -5.16 -0.02 -7.85
CA ILE A 326 -5.57 -0.58 -6.56
C ILE A 326 -6.64 -1.62 -6.83
N MET A 327 -6.43 -2.85 -6.39
CA MET A 327 -7.35 -3.93 -6.69
C MET A 327 -7.56 -4.91 -5.56
N HIS A 328 -8.66 -5.66 -5.64
CA HIS A 328 -9.02 -6.74 -4.71
C HIS A 328 -9.20 -6.31 -3.26
N CYS A 329 -9.60 -5.05 -3.03
CA CYS A 329 -10.04 -4.57 -1.73
C CYS A 329 -11.56 -4.81 -1.58
N ALA A 330 -11.99 -6.06 -1.77
CA ALA A 330 -13.38 -6.38 -2.08
C ALA A 330 -14.38 -5.93 -1.00
N ASN A 331 -13.94 -5.87 0.26
CA ASN A 331 -14.76 -5.56 1.42
C ASN A 331 -14.67 -4.10 1.89
N ASP A 332 -13.82 -3.27 1.26
CA ASP A 332 -13.71 -1.85 1.61
C ASP A 332 -13.20 -0.97 0.45
N VAL A 333 -13.01 0.32 0.72
CA VAL A 333 -12.58 1.30 -0.26
C VAL A 333 -11.13 1.08 -0.68
N GLY A 334 -10.85 1.31 -1.95
CA GLY A 334 -9.48 1.33 -2.46
C GLY A 334 -8.71 2.55 -1.96
N ILE A 335 -9.40 3.68 -1.77
CA ILE A 335 -8.83 4.92 -1.23
C ILE A 335 -9.71 5.46 -0.10
N TYR A 336 -9.08 5.85 1.01
CA TYR A 336 -9.77 6.45 2.16
C TYR A 336 -9.15 7.79 2.57
N ILE A 337 -9.97 8.83 2.64
CA ILE A 337 -9.56 10.17 3.07
C ILE A 337 -10.22 10.52 4.40
N ASN A 338 -9.41 10.76 5.42
CA ASN A 338 -9.82 11.08 6.78
C ASN A 338 -9.17 12.39 7.19
N LYS A 339 -9.96 13.47 7.28
CA LYS A 339 -9.46 14.84 7.52
C LYS A 339 -8.31 15.20 6.56
N GLY A 340 -8.45 14.86 5.28
CA GLY A 340 -7.45 15.11 4.24
C GLY A 340 -7.74 16.39 3.45
N LYS A 341 -6.99 17.46 3.69
CA LYS A 341 -7.25 18.79 3.16
C LYS A 341 -6.58 19.03 1.81
N ASN A 342 -7.26 19.65 0.86
CA ASN A 342 -6.71 20.05 -0.45
C ASN A 342 -6.01 18.88 -1.17
N THR A 343 -6.69 17.73 -1.24
CA THR A 343 -6.13 16.50 -1.83
C THR A 343 -6.46 16.43 -3.32
N LEU A 344 -5.50 15.98 -4.13
CA LEU A 344 -5.74 15.60 -5.53
C LEU A 344 -5.67 14.08 -5.68
N ILE A 345 -6.75 13.48 -6.16
CA ILE A 345 -6.81 12.06 -6.53
C ILE A 345 -7.07 11.99 -8.02
N SER A 346 -6.07 11.57 -8.81
CA SER A 346 -6.23 11.57 -10.26
C SER A 346 -5.61 10.40 -10.98
N HIS A 347 -6.19 10.01 -12.12
CA HIS A 347 -5.60 9.00 -12.98
C HIS A 347 -5.36 7.65 -12.27
N ASN A 348 -6.24 7.22 -11.37
CA ASN A 348 -6.12 5.90 -10.72
C ASN A 348 -7.09 4.90 -11.35
N ILE A 349 -6.76 3.60 -11.28
CA ILE A 349 -7.69 2.50 -11.56
C ILE A 349 -7.97 1.77 -10.24
N LEU A 350 -9.23 1.70 -9.84
CA LEU A 350 -9.68 0.92 -8.67
C LEU A 350 -10.58 -0.23 -9.13
N TYR A 351 -10.16 -1.46 -8.92
CA TYR A 351 -10.86 -2.66 -9.41
C TYR A 351 -11.24 -3.62 -8.27
N ASN A 352 -12.47 -4.13 -8.24
CA ASN A 352 -12.97 -4.95 -7.13
C ASN A 352 -12.73 -4.26 -5.77
N THR A 353 -13.27 -3.04 -5.66
CA THR A 353 -13.29 -2.25 -4.42
C THR A 353 -14.69 -1.72 -4.14
N VAL A 354 -14.92 -1.20 -2.94
CA VAL A 354 -16.14 -0.46 -2.59
C VAL A 354 -16.10 0.99 -3.11
N GLY A 355 -14.96 1.44 -3.64
CA GLY A 355 -14.75 2.76 -4.22
C GLY A 355 -13.85 3.64 -3.37
N ILE A 356 -14.27 4.88 -3.11
CA ILE A 356 -13.53 5.90 -2.36
C ILE A 356 -14.44 6.58 -1.34
N ASP A 357 -13.96 6.69 -0.10
CA ASP A 357 -14.65 7.40 0.98
C ASP A 357 -13.85 8.67 1.37
N VAL A 358 -14.53 9.81 1.47
CA VAL A 358 -14.01 11.10 1.95
C VAL A 358 -14.75 11.49 3.22
N ARG A 359 -14.03 11.62 4.34
CA ARG A 359 -14.64 11.75 5.66
C ARG A 359 -14.19 12.98 6.42
N PHE A 360 -15.15 13.57 7.14
CA PHE A 360 -15.02 14.75 8.01
C PHE A 360 -14.87 16.08 7.29
N LYS A 361 -15.39 17.14 7.92
CA LYS A 361 -15.42 18.52 7.40
C LYS A 361 -14.06 19.10 7.02
N GLU A 362 -12.97 18.60 7.60
CA GLU A 362 -11.61 19.04 7.25
C GLU A 362 -11.16 18.50 5.88
N SER A 363 -11.84 17.49 5.35
CA SER A 363 -11.51 16.90 4.07
C SER A 363 -12.03 17.71 2.89
N SER A 364 -11.14 17.98 1.95
CA SER A 364 -11.48 18.57 0.65
C SER A 364 -10.66 17.91 -0.46
N VAL A 365 -11.35 17.35 -1.45
CA VAL A 365 -10.72 16.47 -2.45
C VAL A 365 -11.17 16.85 -3.87
N VAL A 366 -10.22 16.88 -4.81
CA VAL A 366 -10.50 16.91 -6.25
C VAL A 366 -10.23 15.52 -6.82
N PHE A 367 -11.27 14.90 -7.37
CA PHE A 367 -11.18 13.68 -8.14
C PHE A 367 -11.13 14.01 -9.62
N ASN A 368 -10.07 13.62 -10.32
CA ASN A 368 -9.93 13.90 -11.73
C ASN A 368 -9.48 12.66 -12.51
N GLN A 369 -10.20 12.27 -13.56
CA GLN A 369 -9.72 11.26 -14.51
C GLN A 369 -9.43 9.86 -13.90
N ASN A 370 -10.14 9.46 -12.86
CA ASN A 370 -10.04 8.10 -12.30
C ASN A 370 -11.03 7.13 -12.98
N ILE A 371 -10.69 5.84 -12.99
CA ILE A 371 -11.60 4.72 -13.31
C ILE A 371 -11.79 3.91 -12.03
N LEU A 372 -13.03 3.65 -11.63
CA LEU A 372 -13.27 2.84 -10.44
C LEU A 372 -14.55 2.01 -10.50
N SER A 373 -14.45 0.80 -9.96
CA SER A 373 -15.57 0.01 -9.48
C SER A 373 -16.06 0.55 -8.12
N GLY A 374 -17.36 0.68 -7.92
CA GLY A 374 -17.94 1.11 -6.63
C GLY A 374 -18.50 2.53 -6.69
N ARG A 375 -18.21 3.36 -5.69
CA ARG A 375 -18.71 4.75 -5.60
C ARG A 375 -17.67 5.74 -5.09
N VAL A 376 -18.00 7.02 -5.14
CA VAL A 376 -17.33 8.07 -4.36
C VAL A 376 -18.33 8.61 -3.34
N LEU A 377 -17.99 8.56 -2.05
CA LEU A 377 -18.89 8.96 -0.98
C LEU A 377 -18.24 9.96 -0.02
N GLY A 378 -18.96 11.06 0.23
CA GLY A 378 -18.67 12.02 1.29
C GLY A 378 -19.41 11.65 2.57
N ARG A 379 -18.70 11.59 3.69
CA ARG A 379 -19.23 11.20 5.02
C ARG A 379 -18.86 12.24 6.05
N ASP A 380 -19.72 12.43 7.04
CA ASP A 380 -19.45 13.35 8.16
C ASP A 380 -19.04 14.77 7.70
N ASN A 381 -19.70 15.26 6.64
CA ASN A 381 -19.42 16.54 5.97
C ASN A 381 -18.09 16.60 5.19
N GLY A 382 -17.52 15.46 4.79
CA GLY A 382 -16.39 15.44 3.86
C GLY A 382 -16.80 15.92 2.47
N GLU A 383 -16.07 16.90 1.94
CA GLU A 383 -16.38 17.55 0.66
C GLU A 383 -15.45 17.07 -0.46
N PHE A 384 -16.00 16.97 -1.67
CA PHE A 384 -15.23 16.65 -2.85
C PHE A 384 -15.86 17.21 -4.12
N TYR A 385 -15.03 17.35 -5.15
CA TYR A 385 -15.44 17.71 -6.50
C TYR A 385 -14.91 16.66 -7.49
N MET A 386 -15.71 16.32 -8.50
CA MET A 386 -15.36 15.30 -9.50
C MET A 386 -15.36 15.87 -10.90
N THR A 387 -14.30 15.60 -11.66
CA THR A 387 -14.18 15.91 -13.09
C THR A 387 -13.72 14.70 -13.88
N ASN A 388 -14.43 14.36 -14.96
CA ASN A 388 -14.01 13.36 -15.94
C ASN A 388 -13.62 12.01 -15.32
N ASN A 389 -14.30 11.56 -14.27
CA ASN A 389 -14.09 10.23 -13.69
C ASN A 389 -15.09 9.24 -14.28
N LEU A 390 -14.66 8.00 -14.50
CA LEU A 390 -15.53 6.88 -14.81
C LEU A 390 -15.78 6.05 -13.55
N VAL A 391 -16.99 6.17 -13.00
CA VAL A 391 -17.44 5.43 -11.82
C VAL A 391 -18.47 4.40 -12.27
N MET A 392 -18.18 3.12 -12.10
CA MET A 392 -19.10 2.03 -12.40
C MET A 392 -19.46 1.29 -11.11
N SER A 393 -20.71 1.38 -10.70
CA SER A 393 -21.17 0.75 -9.45
C SER A 393 -21.20 -0.77 -9.57
N ARG A 394 -20.71 -1.46 -8.54
CA ARG A 394 -20.91 -2.90 -8.39
C ARG A 394 -22.39 -3.19 -8.17
N THR A 395 -22.89 -4.30 -8.72
CA THR A 395 -24.33 -4.62 -8.62
C THR A 395 -24.74 -4.79 -7.16
N TRP A 396 -25.91 -4.27 -6.78
CA TRP A 396 -26.35 -4.31 -5.37
C TRP A 396 -26.47 -5.73 -4.81
N LEU A 397 -27.01 -6.69 -5.59
CA LEU A 397 -27.34 -8.02 -5.07
C LEU A 397 -26.10 -8.92 -4.87
N THR A 398 -25.15 -8.90 -5.81
CA THR A 398 -24.02 -9.84 -5.83
C THR A 398 -22.65 -9.16 -5.76
N ALA A 399 -22.62 -7.83 -5.72
CA ALA A 399 -21.39 -7.06 -5.85
C ALA A 399 -20.57 -7.43 -7.11
N ALA A 400 -21.23 -7.76 -8.22
CA ALA A 400 -20.55 -8.10 -9.46
C ALA A 400 -19.71 -6.93 -10.00
N GLU A 401 -18.62 -7.26 -10.67
CA GLU A 401 -17.59 -6.30 -11.08
C GLU A 401 -17.82 -5.75 -12.50
N PRO A 402 -18.20 -4.47 -12.63
CA PRO A 402 -18.57 -3.88 -13.92
C PRO A 402 -17.38 -3.56 -14.82
N LEU A 403 -16.17 -3.37 -14.28
CA LEU A 403 -15.00 -3.04 -15.11
C LEU A 403 -14.56 -4.20 -16.03
N ASN A 404 -15.11 -5.41 -15.84
CA ASN A 404 -14.95 -6.51 -16.78
C ASN A 404 -15.59 -6.22 -18.15
N GLU A 405 -16.47 -5.23 -18.26
CA GLU A 405 -17.10 -4.83 -19.52
C GLU A 405 -16.20 -3.93 -20.39
N ILE A 406 -15.20 -3.29 -19.78
CA ILE A 406 -14.31 -2.33 -20.47
C ILE A 406 -12.85 -2.78 -20.54
N PHE A 407 -12.45 -3.77 -19.74
CA PHE A 407 -11.10 -4.33 -19.73
C PHE A 407 -11.09 -5.84 -19.99
N GLN A 408 -10.07 -6.33 -20.69
CA GLN A 408 -9.99 -7.73 -21.14
C GLN A 408 -9.96 -8.78 -20.02
N ALA A 409 -9.13 -8.59 -18.99
CA ALA A 409 -9.05 -9.51 -17.85
C ALA A 409 -8.55 -8.79 -16.58
N PRO A 410 -9.25 -7.75 -16.11
CA PRO A 410 -8.79 -6.89 -15.03
C PRO A 410 -8.70 -7.61 -13.68
N THR A 411 -9.41 -8.73 -13.49
CA THR A 411 -9.21 -9.65 -12.34
C THR A 411 -7.76 -10.06 -12.16
N ASN A 412 -7.01 -10.17 -13.25
CA ASN A 412 -5.60 -10.57 -13.24
C ASN A 412 -4.65 -9.40 -13.56
N GLY A 413 -5.14 -8.17 -13.48
CA GLY A 413 -4.39 -6.97 -13.81
C GLY A 413 -4.25 -6.68 -15.30
N ASN A 414 -4.95 -7.40 -16.19
CA ASN A 414 -4.98 -7.06 -17.62
C ASN A 414 -6.00 -5.95 -17.88
N PHE A 415 -5.53 -4.70 -17.85
CA PHE A 415 -6.33 -3.51 -18.11
C PHE A 415 -6.27 -3.05 -19.57
N ILE A 416 -5.99 -3.94 -20.54
CA ILE A 416 -6.19 -3.60 -21.95
C ILE A 416 -7.67 -3.31 -22.20
N TRP A 417 -7.95 -2.17 -22.83
CA TRP A 417 -9.30 -1.75 -23.22
C TRP A 417 -9.97 -2.77 -24.15
N ILE A 418 -11.27 -2.97 -23.97
CA ILE A 418 -12.14 -3.62 -24.96
C ILE A 418 -12.62 -2.51 -25.91
N ASP A 419 -12.52 -2.73 -27.24
CA ASP A 419 -12.55 -1.76 -28.37
C ASP A 419 -13.56 -0.58 -28.38
N LYS A 420 -14.50 -0.49 -27.43
CA LYS A 420 -15.60 0.49 -27.41
C LYS A 420 -15.33 1.83 -26.72
N PHE A 421 -14.20 2.02 -26.02
CA PHE A 421 -14.01 3.19 -25.12
C PHE A 421 -13.07 4.29 -25.65
N LYS A 422 -12.53 4.15 -26.87
CA LYS A 422 -11.51 5.04 -27.46
C LYS A 422 -11.94 6.51 -27.59
N GLU A 423 -13.24 6.79 -27.67
CA GLU A 423 -13.76 8.14 -27.96
C GLU A 423 -13.85 9.07 -26.74
N LEU A 424 -13.57 8.60 -25.52
CA LEU A 424 -13.81 9.36 -24.29
C LEU A 424 -12.63 10.21 -23.81
N ILE A 425 -11.44 10.15 -24.44
CA ILE A 425 -10.21 10.44 -23.69
C ILE A 425 -9.03 10.98 -24.53
N SER A 426 -9.09 12.24 -24.96
CA SER A 426 -7.87 13.08 -25.00
C SER A 426 -8.25 14.54 -25.27
N TYR A 427 -7.89 15.43 -24.35
CA TYR A 427 -7.83 16.87 -24.62
C TYR A 427 -6.44 17.36 -24.20
N GLU A 428 -5.92 18.37 -24.91
CA GLU A 428 -4.63 18.97 -24.61
C GLU A 428 -4.55 19.39 -23.13
N SER A 429 -3.41 19.07 -22.51
CA SER A 429 -3.09 19.39 -21.13
C SER A 429 -1.63 19.76 -21.07
N SER A 430 -1.27 20.74 -20.23
CA SER A 430 0.11 21.22 -20.08
C SER A 430 0.84 20.61 -18.87
N ASN A 431 0.31 19.53 -18.28
CA ASN A 431 0.83 18.94 -17.04
C ASN A 431 1.58 17.63 -17.28
N LYS A 432 2.89 17.75 -17.53
CA LYS A 432 3.79 16.61 -17.70
C LYS A 432 3.87 15.76 -16.43
N HIS A 433 3.60 14.47 -16.57
CA HIS A 433 3.78 13.50 -15.50
C HIS A 433 4.06 12.10 -16.06
N VAL A 434 4.45 11.17 -15.19
CA VAL A 434 4.75 9.78 -15.59
C VAL A 434 3.57 8.89 -15.20
N ASP A 435 3.00 8.20 -16.17
CA ASP A 435 1.88 7.26 -15.99
C ASP A 435 2.31 5.95 -15.30
N PHE A 436 1.38 5.03 -15.02
CA PHE A 436 1.69 3.75 -14.37
C PHE A 436 2.69 2.90 -15.17
N CYS A 437 2.64 2.99 -16.50
CA CYS A 437 3.51 2.25 -17.39
C CYS A 437 4.95 2.79 -17.44
N GLY A 438 5.16 4.01 -16.93
CA GLY A 438 6.47 4.66 -16.89
C GLY A 438 6.71 5.61 -18.06
N TYR A 439 5.68 5.91 -18.85
CA TYR A 439 5.77 6.86 -19.96
C TYR A 439 5.56 8.28 -19.45
N MET A 440 6.36 9.22 -19.98
CA MET A 440 6.11 10.65 -19.77
C MET A 440 4.95 11.07 -20.65
N VAL A 441 3.91 11.62 -20.04
CA VAL A 441 2.66 12.01 -20.70
C VAL A 441 2.47 13.51 -20.52
N ASP A 442 2.07 14.16 -21.61
CA ASP A 442 1.74 15.60 -21.68
C ASP A 442 0.32 15.78 -22.27
N ALA A 443 -0.63 15.06 -21.68
CA ALA A 443 -2.02 14.99 -22.12
C ALA A 443 -2.92 14.56 -20.96
N ASN A 444 -4.21 14.88 -21.05
CA ASN A 444 -5.21 14.31 -20.14
C ASN A 444 -5.58 12.89 -20.61
N TYR A 445 -5.69 11.95 -19.66
CA TYR A 445 -6.16 10.60 -19.92
C TYR A 445 -6.91 10.02 -18.74
N LEU A 446 -7.74 9.02 -18.98
CA LEU A 446 -8.58 8.40 -17.96
C LEU A 446 -7.89 7.12 -17.45
N GLY A 447 -7.89 6.95 -16.13
CA GLY A 447 -7.25 5.79 -15.49
C GLY A 447 -5.75 5.97 -15.35
N ALA A 448 -5.01 4.87 -15.22
CA ALA A 448 -3.63 4.90 -14.75
C ALA A 448 -2.56 4.92 -15.85
N PHE A 449 -2.95 4.81 -17.12
CA PHE A 449 -2.03 4.74 -18.25
C PHE A 449 -2.60 5.49 -19.46
N PHE A 450 -1.73 6.09 -20.26
CA PHE A 450 -2.13 6.92 -21.40
C PHE A 450 -2.34 6.12 -22.69
N ASP A 451 -1.42 5.19 -22.99
CA ASP A 451 -1.36 4.48 -24.27
C ASP A 451 -2.58 3.53 -24.44
N GLU A 452 -2.99 3.28 -25.69
CA GLU A 452 -3.99 2.24 -26.00
C GLU A 452 -3.49 0.85 -25.58
N LYS A 453 -2.18 0.64 -25.59
CA LYS A 453 -1.55 -0.62 -25.16
C LYS A 453 -1.17 -0.54 -23.68
N PHE A 454 -1.90 -1.30 -22.87
CA PHE A 454 -1.53 -1.49 -21.48
C PHE A 454 -0.20 -2.26 -21.34
N CYS A 455 0.65 -1.80 -20.43
CA CYS A 455 1.96 -2.36 -20.14
C CYS A 455 1.88 -3.66 -19.32
N LEU A 456 1.61 -4.78 -20.01
CA LEU A 456 1.49 -6.10 -19.40
C LEU A 456 2.71 -6.54 -18.57
N ASP A 457 3.90 -6.02 -18.86
CA ASP A 457 5.11 -6.29 -18.06
C ASP A 457 4.98 -5.76 -16.63
N LYS A 458 4.35 -4.58 -16.45
CA LYS A 458 4.19 -3.92 -15.13
C LYS A 458 3.30 -4.66 -14.16
N VAL A 459 2.50 -5.60 -14.65
CA VAL A 459 1.66 -6.50 -13.85
C VAL A 459 2.07 -7.97 -13.98
N ASN A 460 3.31 -8.22 -14.44
CA ASN A 460 3.91 -9.56 -14.53
C ASN A 460 3.20 -10.50 -15.52
N LEU A 461 2.41 -9.97 -16.46
CA LEU A 461 1.64 -10.77 -17.43
C LEU A 461 2.50 -11.26 -18.61
N THR A 462 3.65 -10.66 -18.88
CA THR A 462 4.63 -11.12 -19.89
C THR A 462 5.64 -12.13 -19.34
N ASN A 463 5.64 -12.39 -18.03
CA ASN A 463 6.60 -13.30 -17.40
C ASN A 463 6.27 -14.77 -17.72
N PRO A 464 7.15 -15.51 -18.42
CA PRO A 464 6.89 -16.90 -18.79
C PRO A 464 6.92 -17.85 -17.59
N ASN A 465 7.50 -17.44 -16.46
CA ASN A 465 7.59 -18.24 -15.23
C ASN A 465 6.43 -17.97 -14.26
N ARG A 466 5.38 -17.25 -14.68
CA ARG A 466 4.20 -17.00 -13.86
C ARG A 466 3.46 -18.32 -13.59
N GLN A 467 3.03 -18.51 -12.36
CA GLN A 467 2.33 -19.72 -11.92
C GLN A 467 0.85 -19.39 -11.63
N PHE A 468 -0.07 -20.23 -12.09
CA PHE A 468 -1.46 -20.17 -11.63
C PHE A 468 -1.53 -20.60 -10.16
N LYS A 469 -2.44 -20.02 -9.38
CA LYS A 469 -2.62 -20.44 -7.98
C LYS A 469 -3.16 -21.85 -7.85
N TYR A 470 -4.09 -22.19 -8.74
CA TYR A 470 -4.79 -23.47 -8.80
C TYR A 470 -4.36 -24.18 -10.08
N SER A 471 -3.09 -24.60 -10.17
CA SER A 471 -2.72 -25.58 -11.18
C SER A 471 -3.21 -26.96 -10.72
N ASP A 472 -3.75 -27.78 -11.62
CA ASP A 472 -4.38 -29.11 -11.43
C ASP A 472 -3.50 -30.22 -10.79
N VAL A 473 -2.60 -29.85 -9.88
CA VAL A 473 -1.64 -30.74 -9.19
C VAL A 473 -1.95 -30.87 -7.70
N ASP A 474 -2.81 -30.01 -7.13
CA ASP A 474 -3.21 -30.07 -5.72
C ASP A 474 -4.58 -30.78 -5.49
N GLU A 475 -5.16 -31.38 -6.53
CA GLU A 475 -6.21 -32.41 -6.43
C GLU A 475 -5.61 -33.80 -6.69
N LYS A 476 -4.82 -34.33 -5.75
CA LYS A 476 -4.53 -35.76 -5.65
C LYS A 476 -4.47 -36.24 -4.22
#